data_AF-A0A5M5BTH8-F1
#
_entry.id   AF-A0A5M5BTH8-F1
#
_cell.length_a   1.000
_cell.length_b   1.000
_cell.length_c   1.000
_cell.angle_alpha   90.00
_cell.angle_beta   90.00
_cell.angle_gamma   90.00
#
_symmetry.space_group_name_H-M   'P 1'
#
loop_
_entity.id
_entity.type
_entity.pdbx_description
1 polymer ?
#
loop_
_entity_poly.entity_id
_entity_poly.type
_entity_poly.pdbx_seq_one_letter_code
_entity_poly.pdbx_strand_id
1 'polypeptide(L)'
;FIEDVSERPHAIERMMYNLKLGGVLEKLSGLIIGQFTEYEEDCSLGKELYATLADLVKEYDYPVCFNFPVGHVTHNLPLINGAKVELVVGKKNVELKFIC
;
A
#
# COMPACT_ATOMS: atom_id res chain seq x y z
N PHE A 1 2.29 4.87 -4.38
CA PHE A 1 1.82 4.55 -3.02
C PHE A 1 0.30 4.57 -3.03
N ILE A 2 -0.35 3.94 -2.06
CA ILE A 2 -1.81 3.93 -1.88
C ILE A 2 -2.14 4.10 -0.40
N GLU A 3 -3.22 4.80 -0.09
CA GLU A 3 -3.78 5.03 1.25
C GLU A 3 -5.25 5.44 1.09
N ASP A 4 -6.05 5.35 2.14
CA ASP A 4 -7.44 5.83 2.11
C ASP A 4 -7.99 6.09 3.53
N VAL A 5 -9.12 6.78 3.63
CA VAL A 5 -9.80 7.09 4.90
C VAL A 5 -11.29 6.79 4.81
N SER A 6 -11.87 6.24 5.88
CA SER A 6 -13.31 5.96 5.95
C SER A 6 -13.83 4.97 4.89
N GLU A 7 -12.95 4.18 4.28
CA GLU A 7 -13.32 3.17 3.28
C GLU A 7 -13.43 1.77 3.89
N ARG A 8 -14.48 1.03 3.48
CA ARG A 8 -14.73 -0.32 4.00
C ARG A 8 -13.71 -1.32 3.43
N PRO A 9 -13.31 -2.37 4.19
CA PRO A 9 -12.31 -3.33 3.74
C PRO A 9 -12.55 -3.92 2.33
N HIS A 10 -13.78 -4.37 2.03
CA HIS A 10 -14.12 -4.88 0.69
C HIS A 10 -14.08 -3.83 -0.43
N ALA A 11 -14.24 -2.54 -0.11
CA ALA A 11 -14.10 -1.49 -1.11
C ALA A 11 -12.64 -1.31 -1.50
N ILE A 12 -11.74 -1.30 -0.51
CA ILE A 12 -10.29 -1.22 -0.70
C ILE A 12 -9.78 -2.46 -1.46
N GLU A 13 -10.21 -3.66 -1.08
CA GLU A 13 -9.87 -4.89 -1.80
C GLU A 13 -10.31 -4.83 -3.27
N ARG A 14 -11.54 -4.37 -3.53
CA ARG A 14 -12.05 -4.20 -4.89
C ARG A 14 -11.22 -3.21 -5.71
N MET A 15 -10.80 -2.08 -5.12
CA MET A 15 -9.89 -1.13 -5.79
C MET A 15 -8.55 -1.79 -6.15
N MET A 16 -8.01 -2.62 -5.25
CA MET A 16 -6.76 -3.35 -5.48
C MET A 16 -6.89 -4.41 -6.57
N TYR A 17 -8.02 -5.12 -6.64
CA TYR A 17 -8.31 -6.01 -7.76
C TYR A 17 -8.47 -5.26 -9.08
N ASN A 18 -9.05 -4.06 -9.09
CA ASN A 18 -9.13 -3.26 -10.31
C ASN A 18 -7.73 -2.90 -10.84
N LEU A 19 -6.81 -2.50 -9.95
CA LEU A 19 -5.42 -2.22 -10.32
C LEU A 19 -4.68 -3.48 -10.81
N LYS A 20 -4.95 -4.63 -10.18
CA LYS A 20 -4.41 -5.94 -10.56
C LYS A 20 -4.88 -6.36 -11.95
N LEU A 21 -6.20 -6.46 -12.14
CA LEU A 21 -6.82 -6.91 -13.39
C LEU A 21 -6.58 -5.92 -14.54
N GLY A 22 -6.37 -4.64 -14.23
CA GLY A 22 -5.97 -3.62 -15.20
C GLY A 22 -4.49 -3.67 -15.60
N GLY A 23 -3.68 -4.58 -15.04
CA GLY A 23 -2.24 -4.69 -15.34
C GLY A 23 -1.43 -3.47 -14.88
N VAL A 24 -1.88 -2.77 -13.84
CA VAL A 24 -1.13 -1.66 -13.24
C VAL A 24 -0.08 -2.21 -12.28
N LEU A 25 -0.48 -3.17 -11.43
CA LEU A 25 0.40 -3.73 -10.42
C LEU A 25 1.62 -4.44 -11.04
N GLU A 26 1.44 -5.19 -12.14
CA GLU A 26 2.53 -5.90 -12.84
C GLU A 26 3.63 -4.97 -13.40
N LYS A 27 3.35 -3.66 -13.53
CA LYS A 27 4.27 -2.66 -14.11
C LYS A 27 5.02 -1.86 -13.05
N LEU A 28 4.74 -2.09 -11.77
CA LEU A 28 5.38 -1.34 -10.68
C LEU A 28 6.82 -1.81 -10.46
N SER A 29 7.70 -0.87 -10.10
CA SER A 29 9.04 -1.17 -9.58
C SER A 29 9.08 -1.27 -8.05
N GLY A 30 7.93 -1.06 -7.39
CA GLY A 30 7.76 -1.10 -5.94
C GLY A 30 6.38 -0.57 -5.55
N LEU A 31 5.87 -1.03 -4.40
CA LEU A 31 4.57 -0.61 -3.88
C LEU A 31 4.69 -0.20 -2.41
N ILE A 32 4.21 1.00 -2.12
CA ILE A 32 4.05 1.49 -0.75
C ILE A 32 2.56 1.45 -0.42
N ILE A 33 2.21 0.61 0.55
CA ILE A 33 0.89 0.59 1.17
C ILE A 33 0.99 1.45 2.44
N GLY A 34 0.38 2.62 2.36
CA GLY A 34 0.27 3.59 3.44
C GLY A 34 -0.73 3.15 4.50
N GLN A 35 -1.32 4.13 5.18
CA GLN A 35 -2.23 3.90 6.28
C GLN A 35 -3.67 4.07 5.83
N PHE A 36 -4.43 2.98 5.84
CA PHE A 36 -5.88 3.03 5.81
C PHE A 36 -6.42 3.35 7.20
N THR A 37 -7.25 4.39 7.34
CA THR A 37 -7.76 4.85 8.64
C THR A 37 -9.27 5.04 8.64
N GLU A 38 -9.85 5.20 9.85
CA GLU A 38 -11.29 5.43 10.07
C GLU A 38 -12.20 4.34 9.47
N TYR A 39 -11.70 3.11 9.41
CA TYR A 39 -12.49 1.94 9.01
C TYR A 39 -12.58 0.95 10.16
N GLU A 40 -13.63 0.14 10.14
CA GLU A 40 -13.76 -1.02 11.02
C GLU A 40 -13.47 -2.28 10.20
N GLU A 41 -12.67 -3.18 10.76
CA GLU A 41 -12.54 -4.53 10.21
C GLU A 41 -13.92 -5.19 10.20
N ASP A 42 -14.27 -5.83 9.09
CA ASP A 42 -15.53 -6.53 8.93
C ASP A 42 -15.29 -7.98 8.51
N CYS A 43 -16.32 -8.83 8.60
CA CYS A 43 -16.21 -10.23 8.18
C CYS A 43 -16.24 -10.40 6.65
N SER A 44 -16.24 -9.32 5.86
CA SER A 44 -16.47 -9.42 4.41
C SER A 44 -15.30 -10.05 3.66
N LEU A 45 -14.08 -9.89 4.15
CA LEU A 45 -12.85 -10.42 3.54
C LEU A 45 -12.44 -11.79 4.09
N GLY A 46 -13.05 -12.22 5.21
CA GLY A 46 -12.63 -13.43 5.95
C GLY A 46 -11.27 -13.32 6.65
N LYS A 47 -10.58 -12.18 6.54
CA LYS A 47 -9.31 -11.84 7.19
C LYS A 47 -9.16 -10.31 7.26
N GLU A 48 -8.22 -9.83 8.07
CA GLU A 48 -7.95 -8.39 8.18
C GLU A 48 -7.52 -7.80 6.83
N LEU A 49 -7.82 -6.51 6.63
CA LEU A 49 -7.52 -5.80 5.38
C LEU A 49 -6.04 -5.94 4.98
N TYR A 50 -5.10 -5.66 5.87
CA TYR A 50 -3.67 -5.71 5.54
C TYR A 50 -3.19 -7.13 5.18
N ALA A 51 -3.74 -8.16 5.83
CA ALA A 51 -3.45 -9.55 5.47
C ALA A 51 -4.02 -9.89 4.07
N THR A 52 -5.19 -9.35 3.73
CA THR A 52 -5.77 -9.45 2.38
C THR A 52 -4.87 -8.82 1.33
N LEU A 53 -4.41 -7.59 1.59
CA LEU A 53 -3.53 -6.88 0.67
C LEU A 53 -2.18 -7.60 0.50
N ALA A 54 -1.61 -8.13 1.59
CA ALA A 54 -0.39 -8.91 1.55
C ALA A 54 -0.53 -10.17 0.68
N ASP A 55 -1.65 -10.90 0.81
CA ASP A 55 -1.93 -12.05 -0.05
C ASP A 55 -2.13 -11.67 -1.52
N LEU A 56 -2.74 -10.52 -1.80
CA LEU A 56 -3.02 -10.07 -3.15
C LEU A 56 -1.73 -9.72 -3.91
N VAL A 57 -0.74 -9.15 -3.22
CA VAL A 57 0.50 -8.64 -3.81
C VAL A 57 1.70 -9.58 -3.67
N LYS A 58 1.56 -10.72 -2.99
CA LYS A 58 2.67 -11.69 -2.79
C LYS A 58 3.23 -12.32 -4.06
N GLU A 59 2.50 -12.23 -5.17
CA GLU A 59 2.90 -12.79 -6.46
C GLU A 59 3.87 -11.88 -7.23
N TYR A 60 4.10 -10.65 -6.76
CA TYR A 60 5.01 -9.71 -7.40
C TYR A 60 6.40 -9.71 -6.76
N ASP A 61 7.43 -9.58 -7.61
CA ASP A 61 8.83 -9.64 -7.17
C ASP A 61 9.43 -8.28 -6.73
N TYR A 62 8.67 -7.18 -6.88
CA TYR A 62 9.12 -5.85 -6.48
C TYR A 62 8.95 -5.61 -4.96
N PRO A 63 9.73 -4.69 -4.36
CA PRO A 63 9.60 -4.37 -2.93
C PRO A 63 8.22 -3.83 -2.58
N VAL A 64 7.60 -4.42 -1.55
CA VAL A 64 6.33 -3.95 -0.96
C VAL A 64 6.52 -3.64 0.51
N CYS A 65 6.08 -2.46 0.96
CA CYS A 65 5.97 -2.15 2.38
C CYS A 65 4.54 -1.82 2.78
N PHE A 66 4.25 -1.99 4.06
CA PHE A 66 2.95 -1.72 4.68
C PHE A 66 3.12 -0.74 5.83
N ASN A 67 2.04 -0.04 6.17
CA ASN A 67 2.01 0.92 7.28
C ASN A 67 3.11 1.99 7.16
N PHE A 68 3.41 2.39 5.92
CA PHE A 68 4.29 3.54 5.68
C PHE A 68 3.59 4.82 6.19
N PRO A 69 4.30 5.79 6.80
CA PRO A 69 3.69 6.97 7.41
C PRO A 69 3.18 7.98 6.37
N VAL A 70 2.20 7.55 5.58
CA VAL A 70 1.48 8.33 4.58
C VAL A 70 0.00 7.96 4.65
N GLY A 71 -0.85 8.99 4.75
CA GLY A 71 -2.30 8.85 4.79
C GLY A 71 -2.94 9.85 5.74
N HIS A 72 -4.14 9.54 6.23
CA HIS A 72 -4.92 10.43 7.08
C HIS A 72 -4.58 10.21 8.56
N VAL A 73 -3.35 10.58 8.95
CA VAL A 73 -2.80 10.43 10.32
C VAL A 73 -2.02 11.67 10.77
N THR A 74 -1.78 11.80 12.09
CA THR A 74 -0.96 12.89 12.64
C THR A 74 0.49 12.85 12.15
N HIS A 75 1.09 11.67 12.07
CA HIS A 75 2.45 11.49 11.55
C HIS A 75 2.40 11.12 10.05
N ASN A 76 2.07 12.11 9.23
CA ASN A 76 1.97 11.97 7.77
C ASN A 76 3.18 12.64 7.11
N LEU A 77 4.05 11.85 6.48
CA LEU A 77 5.24 12.33 5.79
C LEU A 77 4.91 12.66 4.33
N PRO A 78 5.36 13.83 3.82
CA PRO A 78 5.11 14.22 2.44
C PRO A 78 5.87 13.32 1.46
N LEU A 79 5.19 12.93 0.38
CA LEU A 79 5.78 12.25 -0.77
C LEU A 79 5.72 13.16 -2.00
N ILE A 80 6.83 13.28 -2.72
CA ILE A 80 6.92 14.10 -3.92
C ILE A 80 6.49 13.27 -5.13
N ASN A 81 5.30 13.55 -5.65
CA ASN A 81 4.79 12.85 -6.82
C ASN A 81 5.64 13.15 -8.05
N GLY A 82 6.04 12.10 -8.77
CA GLY A 82 6.89 12.20 -9.97
C GLY A 82 8.39 12.26 -9.68
N ALA A 83 8.81 12.35 -8.41
CA ALA A 83 10.22 12.25 -8.07
C ALA A 83 10.73 10.82 -8.27
N LYS A 84 11.99 10.71 -8.70
CA LYS A 84 12.68 9.42 -8.75
C LYS A 84 13.09 9.04 -7.33
N VAL A 85 12.83 7.80 -6.96
CA VAL A 85 13.08 7.29 -5.60
C VAL A 85 13.73 5.91 -5.65
N GLU A 86 14.45 5.58 -4.58
CA GLU A 86 14.88 4.23 -4.25
C GLU A 86 14.11 3.76 -3.02
N LEU A 87 13.46 2.59 -3.13
CA LEU A 87 12.71 1.95 -2.04
C LEU A 87 13.44 0.68 -1.62
N VAL A 88 13.84 0.61 -0.35
CA VAL A 88 14.46 -0.57 0.25
C VAL A 88 13.59 -1.07 1.40
N VAL A 89 13.14 -2.32 1.30
CA VAL A 89 12.32 -2.98 2.33
C VAL A 89 13.17 -4.05 3.02
N GLY A 90 13.58 -3.76 4.26
CA GLY A 90 14.31 -4.69 5.11
C GLY A 90 13.42 -5.33 6.18
N LYS A 91 13.97 -6.31 6.90
CA LYS A 91 13.26 -6.98 8.01
C LYS A 91 13.00 -6.09 9.22
N LYS A 92 13.81 -5.05 9.41
CA LYS A 92 13.77 -4.16 10.60
C LYS A 92 13.36 -2.74 10.26
N ASN A 93 13.55 -2.30 9.03
CA ASN A 93 13.32 -0.94 8.59
C ASN A 93 12.91 -0.92 7.11
N VAL A 94 12.19 0.13 6.76
CA VAL A 94 11.87 0.50 5.38
C VAL A 94 12.50 1.86 5.13
N GLU A 95 13.16 2.01 4.00
CA GLU A 95 13.81 3.25 3.61
C GLU A 95 13.31 3.69 2.24
N LEU A 96 12.90 4.96 2.15
CA LEU A 96 12.54 5.61 0.89
C LEU A 96 13.44 6.83 0.70
N LYS A 97 14.29 6.78 -0.33
CA LYS A 97 15.24 7.86 -0.65
C LYS A 97 14.81 8.55 -1.94
N PHE A 98 14.74 9.87 -1.92
CA PHE A 98 14.63 10.67 -3.14
C PHE A 98 16.00 10.74 -3.81
N ILE A 99 16.07 10.29 -5.07
CA ILE A 99 17.31 10.27 -5.84
C ILE A 99 17.19 11.27 -6.98
N CYS A 100 18.09 12.25 -6.99
CA CYS A 100 18.24 13.22 -8.07
C CYS A 100 19.21 12.65 -9.12
#